data_AF-A0A542ZFY7-F1
#
_entry.id   AF-A0A542ZFY7-F1
#
_cell.length_a   1.000
_cell.length_b   1.000
_cell.length_c   1.000
_cell.angle_alpha   90.00
_cell.angle_beta   90.00
_cell.angle_gamma   90.00
#
_symmetry.space_group_name_H-M   'P 1'
#
loop_
_entity.id
_entity.type
_entity.pdbx_description
1 polymer ?
#
loop_
_entity_poly.entity_id
_entity_poly.type
_entity_poly.pdbx_seq_one_letter_code
_entity_poly.pdbx_strand_id
1 'polypeptide(L)'
;MRVDAVDERDSGWEDYRPVFRVYLFEGTGSDEPPWTTSTFDIRDADVIDAVGWAQSHVREGDLYAVALVGANAEGRRGLTWLVGADANDTPRTGTEEALHRRMRELRDRRLRLDER
;
A
#
# COMPACT_ATOMS: atom_id res chain seq x y z
N MET A 1 11.58 10.09 -6.00
CA MET A 1 10.70 11.04 -5.29
C MET A 1 10.84 12.40 -5.94
N ARG A 2 9.72 13.10 -6.16
CA ARG A 2 9.70 14.51 -6.60
C ARG A 2 8.90 15.28 -5.55
N VAL A 3 9.32 16.51 -5.26
CA VAL A 3 8.67 17.40 -4.30
C VAL A 3 8.40 18.72 -5.01
N ASP A 4 7.13 19.10 -5.03
CA ASP A 4 6.65 20.32 -5.67
C ASP A 4 5.98 21.19 -4.58
N ALA A 5 6.24 22.50 -4.57
CA ALA A 5 5.54 23.42 -3.68
C ALA A 5 4.10 23.65 -4.19
N VAL A 6 3.13 23.68 -3.27
CA VAL A 6 1.71 23.82 -3.59
C VAL A 6 1.11 25.03 -2.87
N ASP A 7 0.10 25.66 -3.49
CA ASP A 7 -0.75 26.64 -2.85
C ASP A 7 -1.93 25.90 -2.21
N GLU A 8 -2.08 26.00 -0.88
CA GLU A 8 -3.15 25.29 -0.15
C GLU A 8 -4.56 25.63 -0.63
N ARG A 9 -4.73 26.79 -1.27
CA ARG A 9 -6.02 27.28 -1.80
C ARG A 9 -6.47 26.55 -3.07
N ASP A 10 -5.62 25.72 -3.66
CA ASP A 10 -5.93 24.89 -4.84
C ASP A 10 -6.69 23.59 -4.49
N SER A 11 -6.93 23.33 -3.20
CA SER A 11 -7.68 22.15 -2.75
C SER A 11 -9.19 22.33 -2.99
N GLY A 12 -9.74 21.58 -3.95
CA GLY A 12 -11.18 21.62 -4.26
C GLY A 12 -12.07 20.70 -3.41
N TRP A 13 -11.48 19.74 -2.69
CA TRP A 13 -12.20 18.78 -1.85
C TRP A 13 -11.26 18.10 -0.85
N GLU A 14 -11.84 17.54 0.21
CA GLU A 14 -11.12 16.79 1.25
C GLU A 14 -11.98 15.59 1.68
N ASP A 15 -11.33 14.48 2.04
CA ASP A 15 -11.99 13.31 2.64
C ASP A 15 -11.27 12.89 3.91
N TYR A 16 -12.00 12.95 5.02
CA TYR A 16 -11.53 12.63 6.36
C TYR A 16 -11.85 11.19 6.78
N ARG A 17 -12.45 10.40 5.89
CA ARG A 17 -12.79 8.98 6.15
C ARG A 17 -12.18 8.08 5.07
N PRO A 18 -10.84 8.09 4.93
CA PRO A 18 -10.18 7.25 3.94
C PRO A 18 -10.48 5.77 4.21
N VAL A 19 -10.55 5.00 3.12
CA VAL A 19 -10.59 3.54 3.19
C VAL A 19 -9.28 3.02 2.61
N PHE A 20 -8.51 2.31 3.42
CA PHE A 20 -7.26 1.69 2.98
C PHE A 20 -7.50 0.23 2.63
N ARG A 21 -7.06 -0.20 1.45
CA ARG A 21 -7.03 -1.61 1.10
C ARG A 21 -5.65 -2.19 1.40
N VAL A 22 -5.62 -3.20 2.25
CA VAL A 22 -4.41 -3.93 2.62
C VAL A 22 -4.44 -5.30 1.97
N TYR A 23 -3.31 -5.66 1.38
CA TYR A 23 -3.02 -6.98 0.84
C TYR A 23 -1.95 -7.63 1.71
N LEU A 24 -2.20 -8.86 2.16
CA LEU A 24 -1.23 -9.72 2.81
C LEU A 24 -0.93 -10.86 1.84
N PHE A 25 0.34 -10.98 1.45
CA PHE A 25 0.82 -11.98 0.50
C PHE A 25 1.61 -13.04 1.25
N GLU A 26 1.04 -14.23 1.36
CA GLU A 26 1.62 -15.37 2.03
C GLU A 26 2.41 -16.22 1.02
N GLY A 27 3.70 -16.43 1.33
CA GLY A 27 4.60 -17.19 0.47
C GLY A 27 4.28 -18.68 0.48
N THR A 28 4.59 -19.36 -0.63
CA THR A 28 4.59 -20.84 -0.69
C THR A 28 5.97 -21.44 -0.37
N GLY A 29 6.94 -20.59 0.02
CA GLY A 29 8.35 -20.94 0.20
C GLY A 29 9.29 -20.43 -0.92
N SER A 30 8.76 -19.79 -1.97
CA SER A 30 9.52 -19.08 -3.00
C SER A 30 9.45 -17.56 -2.84
N ASP A 31 10.50 -16.85 -3.29
CA ASP A 31 10.54 -15.38 -3.34
C ASP A 31 9.80 -14.81 -4.58
N GLU A 32 9.14 -15.67 -5.34
CA GLU A 32 8.45 -15.35 -6.58
C GLU A 32 6.97 -15.75 -6.54
N PRO A 33 6.09 -15.06 -7.30
CA PRO A 33 4.68 -15.41 -7.43
C PRO A 33 4.46 -16.86 -7.92
N PRO A 34 3.27 -17.45 -7.69
CA PRO A 34 2.10 -16.83 -7.09
C PRO A 34 2.09 -16.84 -5.55
N TRP A 35 1.56 -15.77 -4.97
CA TRP A 35 1.34 -15.60 -3.54
C TRP A 35 -0.12 -15.89 -3.19
N THR A 36 -0.36 -16.56 -2.08
CA THR A 36 -1.71 -16.62 -1.50
C THR A 36 -2.05 -15.24 -0.94
N THR A 37 -3.21 -14.69 -1.29
CA THR A 37 -3.52 -13.28 -0.97
C THR A 37 -4.76 -13.17 -0.09
N SER A 38 -4.59 -12.52 1.07
CA SER A 38 -5.70 -12.06 1.91
C SER A 38 -5.86 -10.55 1.75
N THR A 39 -7.10 -10.06 1.61
CA THR A 39 -7.38 -8.64 1.35
C THR A 39 -8.37 -8.08 2.36
N PHE A 40 -8.06 -6.89 2.89
CA PHE A 40 -8.85 -6.23 3.91
C PHE A 40 -9.05 -4.76 3.56
N ASP A 41 -10.23 -4.21 3.85
CA ASP A 41 -10.46 -2.77 3.86
C ASP A 41 -10.41 -2.28 5.32
N ILE A 42 -9.51 -1.35 5.63
CA ILE A 42 -9.40 -0.65 6.91
C ILE A 42 -10.07 0.71 6.78
N ARG A 43 -10.87 1.08 7.78
CA ARG A 43 -11.61 2.35 7.89
C ARG A 43 -11.30 2.97 9.25
N ASP A 44 -11.65 4.24 9.42
CA ASP A 44 -11.52 4.97 10.69
C ASP A 44 -10.08 4.94 11.25
N ALA A 45 -9.11 5.03 10.33
CA ALA A 45 -7.68 4.93 10.57
C ALA A 45 -6.94 5.91 9.66
N ASP A 46 -5.67 6.17 9.93
CA ASP A 46 -4.77 6.84 8.98
C ASP A 46 -3.83 5.84 8.27
N VAL A 47 -2.92 6.38 7.44
CA VAL A 47 -1.96 5.54 6.70
C VAL A 47 -0.94 4.85 7.62
N ILE A 48 -0.58 5.48 8.74
CA ILE A 48 0.36 4.94 9.71
C ILE A 48 -0.27 3.73 10.41
N ASP A 49 -1.53 3.87 10.83
CA ASP A 49 -2.32 2.78 11.41
C ASP A 49 -2.47 1.61 10.45
N ALA A 50 -2.82 1.88 9.18
CA ALA A 50 -3.01 0.83 8.18
C ALA A 50 -1.71 0.05 7.90
N VAL A 51 -0.58 0.75 7.81
CA VAL A 51 0.75 0.13 7.67
C VAL A 51 1.13 -0.62 8.94
N GLY A 52 0.88 -0.04 10.12
CA GLY A 52 1.12 -0.68 11.41
C GLY A 52 0.37 -2.00 11.56
N TRP A 53 -0.91 -2.00 11.18
CA TRP A 53 -1.76 -3.19 11.14
C TRP A 53 -1.23 -4.22 10.14
N ALA A 54 -0.87 -3.82 8.92
CA ALA A 54 -0.34 -4.74 7.91
C ALA A 54 0.93 -5.45 8.43
N GLN A 55 1.86 -4.70 9.01
CA GLN A 55 3.11 -5.23 9.58
C GLN A 55 2.89 -6.18 10.77
N SER A 56 1.81 -6.02 11.53
CA SER A 56 1.50 -6.92 12.65
C SER A 56 0.77 -8.20 12.22
N HIS A 57 0.30 -8.28 10.98
CA HIS A 57 -0.48 -9.41 10.45
C HIS A 57 0.25 -10.23 9.39
N VAL A 58 1.34 -9.71 8.80
CA VAL A 58 2.26 -10.54 8.01
C VAL A 58 3.16 -11.39 8.91
N ARG A 59 3.53 -12.58 8.42
CA ARG A 59 4.55 -13.42 9.07
C ARG A 59 5.94 -13.04 8.57
N GLU A 60 6.96 -13.55 9.24
CA GLU A 60 8.32 -13.52 8.71
C GLU A 60 8.34 -14.21 7.35
N GLY A 61 8.92 -13.55 6.37
CA GLY A 61 8.98 -14.01 5.00
C GLY A 61 7.86 -13.49 4.08
N ASP A 62 6.77 -12.98 4.64
CA ASP A 62 5.61 -12.55 3.86
C ASP A 62 5.69 -11.08 3.43
N LEU A 63 4.88 -10.70 2.44
CA LEU A 63 4.81 -9.34 1.93
C LEU A 63 3.47 -8.70 2.27
N TYR A 64 3.44 -7.37 2.31
CA TYR A 64 2.18 -6.62 2.33
C TYR A 64 2.24 -5.43 1.39
N ALA A 65 1.05 -5.01 0.96
CA ALA A 65 0.86 -3.75 0.24
C ALA A 65 -0.35 -3.00 0.78
N VAL A 66 -0.33 -1.67 0.64
CA VAL A 66 -1.39 -0.77 1.10
C VAL A 66 -1.73 0.20 -0.02
N ALA A 67 -3.02 0.34 -0.31
CA ALA A 67 -3.56 1.30 -1.25
C ALA A 67 -4.66 2.16 -0.61
N LEU A 68 -4.78 3.41 -1.03
CA LEU A 68 -5.98 4.22 -0.80
C LEU A 68 -7.04 3.79 -1.80
N VAL A 69 -8.23 3.48 -1.30
CA VAL A 69 -9.41 3.24 -2.13
C VAL A 69 -9.99 4.57 -2.55
N GLY A 70 -10.22 4.74 -3.84
CA GLY A 70 -10.98 5.87 -4.38
C GLY A 70 -12.03 5.40 -5.38
N ALA A 71 -12.67 6.36 -6.03
CA ALA A 71 -13.49 6.13 -7.21
C ALA A 71 -13.14 7.14 -8.30
N ASN A 72 -13.26 6.73 -9.56
CA ASN A 72 -13.14 7.68 -10.67
C ASN A 72 -14.44 8.51 -10.83
N ALA A 73 -14.45 9.42 -11.81
CA ALA A 73 -15.60 10.29 -12.08
C ALA A 73 -16.91 9.53 -12.42
N GLU A 74 -16.82 8.26 -12.82
CA GLU A 74 -17.96 7.39 -13.12
C GLU A 74 -18.41 6.56 -11.90
N GLY A 75 -17.83 6.79 -10.72
CA GLY A 75 -18.11 6.03 -9.50
C GLY A 75 -17.50 4.63 -9.47
N ARG A 76 -16.65 4.26 -10.45
CA ARG A 76 -15.95 2.97 -10.42
C ARG A 76 -14.84 3.00 -9.40
N ARG A 77 -14.85 2.04 -8.48
CA ARG A 77 -13.84 1.90 -7.43
C ARG A 77 -12.46 1.62 -8.04
N GLY A 78 -11.45 2.30 -7.53
CA GLY A 78 -10.05 2.17 -7.91
C GLY A 78 -9.12 2.21 -6.70
N LEU A 79 -7.82 2.02 -6.96
CA LEU A 79 -6.77 1.97 -5.96
C LEU A 79 -5.66 2.95 -6.32
N THR A 80 -5.17 3.67 -5.32
CA THR A 80 -3.92 4.44 -5.39
C THR A 80 -2.92 3.78 -4.45
N TRP A 81 -1.87 3.17 -4.98
CA TRP A 81 -0.88 2.45 -4.17
C TRP A 81 -0.03 3.41 -3.32
N LEU A 82 0.07 3.11 -2.03
CA LEU A 82 0.83 3.89 -1.03
C LEU A 82 2.10 3.14 -0.61
N VAL A 83 1.98 1.84 -0.40
CA VAL A 83 3.09 0.93 -0.09
C VAL A 83 2.99 -0.30 -0.98
N GLY A 84 4.06 -0.60 -1.71
CA GLY A 84 4.13 -1.76 -2.61
C GLY A 84 3.12 -1.70 -3.75
N ALA A 85 2.71 -2.87 -4.22
CA ALA A 85 1.71 -3.09 -5.26
C ALA A 85 1.17 -4.53 -5.14
N ASP A 86 0.31 -4.97 -6.05
CA ASP A 86 -0.11 -6.36 -6.10
C ASP A 86 1.08 -7.28 -6.44
N ALA A 87 1.51 -8.10 -5.48
CA ALA A 87 2.65 -9.00 -5.65
C ALA A 87 2.45 -10.05 -6.74
N ASN A 88 1.19 -10.30 -7.13
CA ASN A 88 0.83 -11.24 -8.19
C ASN A 88 0.70 -10.60 -9.58
N ASP A 89 0.69 -9.26 -9.70
CA ASP A 89 0.71 -8.59 -11.01
C ASP A 89 2.14 -8.48 -11.55
N THR A 90 2.25 -8.38 -12.86
CA THR A 90 3.52 -8.15 -13.54
C THR A 90 3.72 -6.65 -13.73
N PRO A 91 4.79 -6.04 -13.17
CA PRO A 91 5.11 -4.64 -13.42
C PRO A 91 5.24 -4.35 -14.91
N ARG A 92 4.61 -3.27 -15.37
CA ARG A 92 4.62 -2.80 -16.76
C ARG A 92 5.40 -1.50 -16.94
N THR A 93 5.71 -0.82 -15.84
CA THR A 93 6.41 0.47 -15.82
C THR A 93 7.53 0.48 -14.80
N GLY A 94 8.53 1.35 -15.00
CA GLY A 94 9.62 1.50 -14.03
C GLY A 94 9.15 1.97 -12.64
N THR A 95 8.01 2.66 -12.56
CA THR A 95 7.37 3.02 -11.28
C THR A 95 6.84 1.77 -10.58
N GLU A 96 6.13 0.89 -11.30
CA GLU A 96 5.64 -0.38 -10.74
C GLU A 96 6.79 -1.29 -10.29
N GLU A 97 7.88 -1.37 -11.08
CA GLU A 97 9.07 -2.13 -10.69
C GLU A 97 9.70 -1.60 -9.39
N ALA A 98 9.77 -0.27 -9.23
CA ALA A 98 10.28 0.35 -8.02
C ALA A 98 9.38 0.06 -6.80
N LEU A 99 8.05 0.04 -6.97
CA LEU A 99 7.11 -0.34 -5.93
C LEU A 99 7.29 -1.82 -5.51
N HIS A 100 7.41 -2.74 -6.47
CA HIS A 100 7.67 -4.15 -6.19
C HIS A 100 9.01 -4.36 -5.47
N ARG A 101 10.07 -3.70 -5.94
CA ARG A 101 11.38 -3.74 -5.29
C ARG A 101 11.30 -3.25 -3.85
N ARG A 102 10.66 -2.10 -3.64
CA ARG A 102 10.53 -1.51 -2.31
C ARG A 102 9.73 -2.40 -1.36
N MET A 103 8.65 -3.02 -1.83
CA MET A 103 7.87 -3.98 -1.05
C MET A 103 8.74 -5.16 -0.57
N ARG A 104 9.56 -5.73 -1.46
CA ARG A 104 10.50 -6.81 -1.10
C ARG A 104 11.57 -6.34 -0.14
N GLU A 105 12.08 -5.11 -0.30
CA GLU A 105 13.03 -4.51 0.64
C GLU A 105 12.44 -4.26 2.03
N LEU A 106 11.11 -4.18 2.18
CA LEU A 106 10.41 -4.01 3.46
C LEU A 106 10.07 -5.34 4.12
N ARG A 107 10.26 -6.46 3.42
CA ARG A 107 10.14 -7.79 3.99
C ARG A 107 11.00 -7.91 5.24
N ASP A 108 10.42 -8.47 6.30
CA ASP A 108 11.04 -8.68 7.61
C ASP A 108 11.56 -7.39 8.28
N ARG A 109 11.17 -6.22 7.77
CA ARG A 109 11.52 -4.92 8.33
C ARG A 109 10.27 -4.19 8.78
N ARG A 110 10.34 -3.68 10.00
CA ARG A 110 9.30 -2.80 10.52
C ARG A 110 9.65 -1.35 10.17
N LEU A 111 8.84 -0.72 9.34
CA LEU A 111 8.73 0.73 9.26
C LEU A 111 8.36 1.25 10.64
N ARG A 112 9.27 2.00 11.23
CA ARG A 112 9.06 2.80 12.43
C ARG A 112 9.06 4.25 12.01
N LEU A 113 7.92 4.91 12.22
CA LEU A 113 7.86 6.35 12.21
C LEU A 113 8.06 6.74 13.66
N ASP A 114 9.24 7.23 14.00
CA ASP A 114 9.54 7.61 15.38
C ASP A 114 8.64 8.80 15.75
N GLU A 115 7.76 8.60 16.72
CA GLU A 115 7.10 9.70 17.43
C GLU A 115 8.16 10.38 18.28
N ARG A 116 8.46 11.65 17.99
CA ARG A 116 9.34 12.47 18.81
C ARG A 116 8.65 12.87 20.12
#